data_AF-A0A851EIS0-F1
#
_entry.id   AF-A0A851EIS0-F1
#
_cell.length_a   1.000
_cell.length_b   1.000
_cell.length_c   1.000
_cell.angle_alpha   90.00
_cell.angle_beta   90.00
_cell.angle_gamma   90.00
#
_symmetry.space_group_name_H-M   'P 1'
#
loop_
_entity.id
_entity.type
_entity.pdbx_description
1 polymer ?
#
loop_
_entity_poly.entity_id
_entity_poly.type
_entity_poly.pdbx_seq_one_letter_code
_entity_poly.pdbx_strand_id
1 'polypeptide(L)'
;RRHVLEASQKLTEIINSAESPDASTESPDPSMDTDPAAEEESASHCLWVDKFTPRRYMELLSDDYTNRCLLKWLKLWDTVVFGKDKAGKKLKPSPAAHPPLSHPKEHPGKWKTKVQLTEEILEAELDQHKRPKHKVALLCGPPGLGKTTLAHVIARHAGYNAVEM
;
A
#
# COMPACT_ATOMS: atom_id res chain seq x y z
N ARG A 1 13.86 -7.80 -41.99
CA ARG A 1 13.35 -9.02 -41.28
C ARG A 1 14.49 -9.94 -40.82
N ARG A 2 15.41 -10.38 -41.69
CA ARG A 2 16.58 -11.21 -41.28
C ARG A 2 17.49 -10.55 -40.22
N HIS A 3 17.83 -9.28 -40.41
CA HIS A 3 18.67 -8.52 -39.47
C HIS A 3 18.05 -8.35 -38.06
N VAL A 4 16.71 -8.37 -37.95
CA VAL A 4 16.00 -8.26 -36.66
C VAL A 4 16.03 -9.59 -35.92
N LEU A 5 15.89 -10.71 -36.64
CA LEU A 5 16.01 -12.05 -36.07
C LEU A 5 17.42 -12.32 -35.56
N GLU A 6 18.43 -11.93 -36.33
CA GLU A 6 19.84 -12.08 -35.96
C GLU A 6 20.21 -11.23 -34.73
N ALA A 7 19.71 -9.99 -34.65
CA ALA A 7 19.87 -9.14 -33.47
C ALA A 7 19.19 -9.73 -32.23
N SER A 8 17.99 -10.30 -32.39
CA SER A 8 17.28 -10.97 -31.29
C SER A 8 18.03 -12.21 -30.80
N GLN A 9 18.56 -13.01 -31.72
CA GLN A 9 19.28 -14.25 -31.39
C GLN A 9 20.57 -13.95 -30.62
N LYS A 10 21.29 -12.91 -31.06
CA LYS A 10 22.50 -12.42 -30.40
C LYS A 10 22.22 -11.88 -29.00
N LEU A 11 21.09 -11.18 -28.81
CA LEU A 11 20.65 -10.73 -27.49
C LEU A 11 20.32 -11.91 -26.57
N THR A 12 19.62 -12.92 -27.07
CA THR A 12 19.29 -14.14 -26.29
C THR A 12 20.54 -14.91 -25.88
N GLU A 13 21.54 -15.01 -26.76
CA GLU A 13 22.84 -15.63 -26.43
C GLU A 13 23.62 -14.84 -25.37
N ILE A 14 23.60 -13.51 -25.43
CA ILE A 14 24.25 -12.66 -24.42
C ILE A 14 23.55 -12.81 -23.05
N ILE A 15 22.22 -12.89 -23.03
CA ILE A 15 21.46 -13.07 -21.78
C ILE A 15 21.73 -14.46 -21.19
N ASN A 16 21.62 -15.52 -22.00
CA ASN A 16 21.83 -16.88 -21.54
C ASN A 16 23.29 -17.16 -21.13
N SER A 17 24.27 -16.49 -21.75
CA SER A 17 25.68 -16.63 -21.35
C SER A 17 26.02 -15.91 -20.04
N ALA A 18 25.24 -14.88 -19.67
CA ALA A 18 25.33 -14.24 -18.35
C ALA A 18 24.65 -15.07 -17.24
N GLU A 19 23.85 -16.09 -17.59
CA GLU A 19 23.20 -17.02 -16.67
C GLU A 19 23.87 -18.41 -16.71
N SER A 20 25.17 -18.50 -16.42
CA SER A 20 25.77 -19.80 -16.04
C SER A 20 25.65 -19.98 -14.51
N PRO A 21 24.91 -20.99 -14.02
CA PRO A 21 24.87 -21.33 -12.61
C PRO A 21 25.97 -22.36 -12.34
N ASP A 22 27.11 -21.94 -11.83
CA ASP A 22 28.01 -22.90 -11.21
C ASP A 22 27.44 -23.31 -9.85
N ALA A 23 26.90 -24.53 -9.82
CA ALA A 23 26.64 -25.24 -8.60
C ALA A 23 27.99 -25.56 -7.93
N SER A 24 28.23 -25.01 -6.75
CA SER A 24 29.11 -25.62 -5.75
C SER A 24 28.51 -25.42 -4.36
N THR A 25 28.06 -26.54 -3.80
CA THR A 25 27.80 -26.73 -2.39
C THR A 25 29.09 -26.48 -1.61
N GLU A 26 29.10 -25.51 -0.70
CA GLU A 26 29.80 -25.60 0.59
C GLU A 26 29.37 -24.43 1.50
N SER A 27 28.87 -24.78 2.68
CA SER A 27 28.63 -23.89 3.82
C SER A 27 29.93 -23.36 4.41
N PRO A 28 29.97 -22.11 4.89
CA PRO A 28 30.53 -21.89 6.22
C PRO A 28 29.73 -20.90 7.09
N ASP A 29 29.88 -21.12 8.40
CA ASP A 29 29.39 -20.33 9.56
C ASP A 29 29.78 -18.84 9.55
N PRO A 30 29.14 -18.00 10.39
CA PRO A 30 29.25 -16.54 10.33
C PRO A 30 30.46 -16.03 11.11
N SER A 31 31.37 -15.35 10.41
CA SER A 31 32.32 -14.41 11.00
C SER A 31 32.19 -13.05 10.33
N MET A 32 31.88 -12.04 11.15
CA MET A 32 31.82 -10.62 10.77
C MET A 32 33.17 -10.18 10.19
N ASP A 33 33.17 -9.76 8.93
CA ASP A 33 34.03 -8.70 8.41
C ASP A 33 33.37 -8.14 7.14
N THR A 34 32.97 -6.87 7.19
CA THR A 34 32.20 -6.20 6.14
C THR A 34 33.13 -5.73 5.03
N ASP A 35 33.24 -6.51 3.95
CA ASP A 35 33.88 -6.08 2.69
C ASP A 35 32.90 -5.24 1.85
N PRO A 36 33.28 -4.03 1.39
CA PRO A 36 32.44 -3.18 0.54
C PRO A 36 32.25 -3.72 -0.89
N ALA A 37 32.93 -4.81 -1.27
CA ALA A 37 32.81 -5.45 -2.59
C ALA A 37 31.57 -6.35 -2.73
N ALA A 38 31.00 -6.83 -1.61
CA ALA A 38 29.83 -7.71 -1.64
C ALA A 38 28.52 -6.96 -1.97
N GLU A 39 28.50 -5.62 -1.82
CA GLU A 39 27.32 -4.82 -2.18
C GLU A 39 27.12 -4.74 -3.71
N GLU A 40 28.19 -4.70 -4.50
CA GLU A 40 28.11 -4.60 -5.97
C GLU A 40 27.65 -5.90 -6.64
N GLU A 41 28.03 -7.07 -6.12
CA GLU A 41 27.64 -8.37 -6.69
C GLU A 41 26.16 -8.68 -6.42
N SER A 42 25.62 -8.22 -5.27
CA SER A 42 24.20 -8.35 -4.92
C SER A 42 23.26 -7.52 -5.81
N ALA A 43 23.75 -6.40 -6.36
CA ALA A 43 22.98 -5.53 -7.24
C ALA A 43 22.78 -6.14 -8.64
N SER A 44 23.68 -7.04 -9.05
CA SER A 44 23.65 -7.74 -10.34
C SER A 44 22.55 -8.82 -10.42
N HIS A 45 22.15 -9.37 -9.28
CA HIS A 45 21.12 -10.43 -9.19
C HIS A 45 19.75 -9.96 -8.67
N CYS A 46 19.51 -8.64 -8.59
CA CYS A 46 18.23 -8.10 -8.13
C CYS A 46 17.20 -8.02 -9.27
N LEU A 47 16.03 -8.63 -9.08
CA LEU A 47 14.93 -8.52 -10.04
C LEU A 47 14.50 -7.05 -10.15
N TRP A 48 14.10 -6.63 -11.36
CA TRP A 48 13.57 -5.28 -11.55
C TRP A 48 12.36 -5.00 -10.66
N VAL A 49 11.54 -6.02 -10.38
CA VAL A 49 10.39 -5.89 -9.47
C VAL A 49 10.82 -5.51 -8.07
N ASP A 50 11.97 -5.98 -7.59
CA ASP A 50 12.51 -5.66 -6.28
C ASP A 50 13.22 -4.30 -6.30
N LYS A 51 14.03 -4.06 -7.34
CA LYS A 51 14.76 -2.79 -7.54
C LYS A 51 13.82 -1.59 -7.60
N PHE A 52 12.69 -1.74 -8.28
CA PHE A 52 11.69 -0.69 -8.47
C PHE A 52 10.44 -0.90 -7.60
N THR A 53 10.50 -1.76 -6.58
CA THR A 53 9.38 -1.90 -5.64
C THR A 53 9.12 -0.55 -4.95
N PRO A 54 7.86 -0.05 -4.96
CA PRO A 54 7.48 1.16 -4.25
C PRO A 54 7.84 1.09 -2.77
N ARG A 55 8.59 2.08 -2.29
CA ARG A 55 8.96 2.23 -0.88
C ARG A 55 8.18 3.33 -0.19
N ARG A 56 7.67 4.29 -0.98
CA ARG A 56 6.96 5.48 -0.49
C ARG A 56 5.57 5.58 -1.09
N TYR A 57 4.66 6.23 -0.37
CA TYR A 57 3.28 6.44 -0.82
C TYR A 57 3.19 7.10 -2.21
N MET A 58 4.09 8.06 -2.51
CA MET A 58 4.11 8.78 -3.80
C MET A 58 4.63 7.95 -4.98
N GLU A 59 5.20 6.76 -4.72
CA GLU A 59 5.68 5.84 -5.75
C GLU A 59 4.60 4.81 -6.15
N LEU A 60 3.44 4.83 -5.48
CA LEU A 60 2.33 3.92 -5.78
C LEU A 60 1.67 4.32 -7.09
N LEU A 61 1.64 3.37 -8.03
CA LEU A 61 0.95 3.51 -9.33
C LEU A 61 -0.48 2.94 -9.30
N SER A 62 -0.96 2.52 -8.12
CA SER A 62 -2.36 2.12 -7.91
C SER A 62 -3.29 3.32 -7.96
N ASP A 63 -4.59 3.07 -8.20
CA ASP A 63 -5.64 4.11 -8.17
C ASP A 63 -5.58 4.96 -6.89
N ASP A 64 -5.44 6.27 -7.07
CA ASP A 64 -5.26 7.22 -5.98
C ASP A 64 -6.45 7.23 -5.00
N TYR A 65 -7.66 6.99 -5.50
CA TYR A 65 -8.84 6.92 -4.63
C TYR A 65 -8.73 5.74 -3.66
N THR A 66 -8.34 4.57 -4.16
CA THR A 66 -8.09 3.37 -3.35
C THR A 66 -6.98 3.59 -2.33
N ASN A 67 -5.88 4.22 -2.74
CA ASN A 67 -4.76 4.54 -1.85
C ASN A 67 -5.21 5.46 -0.70
N ARG A 68 -5.93 6.54 -1.02
CA ARG A 68 -6.48 7.48 -0.03
C ARG A 68 -7.52 6.83 0.86
N CYS A 69 -8.37 5.97 0.32
CA CYS A 69 -9.38 5.22 1.07
C CYS A 69 -8.74 4.34 2.14
N LEU A 70 -7.75 3.52 1.76
CA LEU A 70 -7.07 2.64 2.71
C LEU A 70 -6.29 3.44 3.75
N LEU A 71 -5.61 4.52 3.35
CA LEU A 71 -4.91 5.40 4.27
C LEU A 71 -5.89 6.07 5.27
N LYS A 72 -7.02 6.61 4.79
CA LYS A 72 -8.06 7.21 5.63
C LYS A 72 -8.60 6.19 6.62
N TRP A 73 -8.89 4.97 6.17
CA TRP A 73 -9.33 3.88 7.04
C TRP A 73 -8.30 3.54 8.12
N LEU A 74 -7.02 3.40 7.75
CA LEU A 74 -5.95 3.09 8.70
C LEU A 74 -5.78 4.23 9.72
N LYS A 75 -5.90 5.50 9.29
CA LYS A 75 -5.81 6.67 10.16
C LYS A 75 -6.93 6.81 11.18
N LEU A 76 -8.04 6.12 11.00
CA LEU A 76 -9.09 6.05 12.04
C LEU A 76 -8.65 5.22 13.25
N TRP A 77 -7.65 4.34 13.11
CA TRP A 77 -7.05 3.58 14.21
C TRP A 77 -6.03 4.37 15.03
N ASP A 78 -5.54 5.53 14.54
CA ASP A 78 -4.43 6.26 15.17
C ASP A 78 -4.71 6.63 16.63
N THR A 79 -5.97 6.94 16.98
CA THR A 79 -6.35 7.29 18.35
C THR A 79 -6.07 6.16 19.34
N VAL A 80 -6.42 4.92 18.98
CA VAL A 80 -6.30 3.77 19.88
C VAL A 80 -4.91 3.14 19.83
N VAL A 81 -4.20 3.24 18.70
CA VAL A 81 -2.86 2.67 18.53
C VAL A 81 -1.77 3.60 19.06
N PHE A 82 -1.87 4.91 18.80
CA PHE A 82 -0.84 5.88 19.17
C PHE A 82 -1.24 6.79 20.34
N GLY A 83 -2.47 6.66 20.86
CA GLY A 83 -2.98 7.58 21.89
C GLY A 83 -3.08 9.03 21.42
N LYS A 84 -3.01 9.27 20.10
CA LYS A 84 -3.17 10.60 19.50
C LYS A 84 -4.65 10.94 19.55
N ASP A 85 -5.10 11.48 20.68
CA ASP A 85 -6.41 12.11 20.73
C ASP A 85 -6.39 13.19 19.65
N LYS A 86 -7.33 13.11 18.69
CA LYS A 86 -7.44 14.11 17.64
C LYS A 86 -7.67 15.43 18.36
N ALA A 87 -6.61 16.21 18.57
CA ALA A 87 -6.66 17.48 19.27
C ALA A 87 -7.89 18.21 18.74
N GLY A 88 -8.88 18.37 19.64
CA GLY A 88 -10.28 18.38 19.27
C GLY A 88 -10.55 19.17 18.00
N LYS A 89 -11.23 18.56 17.03
CA LYS A 89 -12.25 19.33 16.32
C LYS A 89 -13.24 19.77 17.40
N LYS A 90 -12.92 20.86 18.09
CA LYS A 90 -13.92 21.63 18.82
C LYS A 90 -14.93 22.01 17.75
N LEU A 91 -16.04 21.30 17.72
CA LEU A 91 -17.27 21.82 17.13
C LEU A 91 -17.45 23.19 17.78
N LYS A 92 -17.20 24.24 17.01
CA LYS A 92 -17.47 25.62 17.43
C LYS A 92 -18.94 25.65 17.84
N PRO A 93 -19.29 25.98 19.10
CA PRO A 93 -20.68 26.20 19.45
C PRO A 93 -21.13 27.42 18.66
N SER A 94 -21.96 27.21 17.65
CA SER A 94 -22.68 28.30 17.00
C SER A 94 -23.77 28.75 17.99
N PRO A 95 -23.79 30.00 18.45
CA PRO A 95 -24.89 30.47 19.28
C PRO A 95 -26.12 30.73 18.41
N ALA A 96 -27.19 30.04 18.78
CA ALA A 96 -28.61 30.35 18.61
C ALA A 96 -29.26 30.29 17.21
N ALA A 97 -30.35 29.50 17.21
CA ALA A 97 -31.62 29.66 16.52
C ALA A 97 -31.66 29.48 14.99
N HIS A 98 -32.02 28.27 14.55
CA HIS A 98 -33.22 27.95 13.75
C HIS A 98 -33.35 26.41 13.72
N PRO A 99 -34.54 25.79 13.89
CA PRO A 99 -34.70 24.38 13.63
C PRO A 99 -34.84 24.18 12.11
N PRO A 100 -33.95 23.45 11.40
CA PRO A 100 -34.37 22.84 10.17
C PRO A 100 -35.13 21.58 10.57
N LEU A 101 -36.45 21.63 10.43
CA LEU A 101 -37.20 20.43 10.06
C LEU A 101 -36.67 20.00 8.68
N SER A 102 -35.59 19.25 8.67
CA SER A 102 -35.23 18.40 7.53
C SER A 102 -35.30 16.98 8.02
N HIS A 103 -36.47 16.37 7.83
CA HIS A 103 -36.58 14.92 7.73
C HIS A 103 -35.38 14.40 6.92
N PRO A 104 -34.70 13.31 7.34
CA PRO A 104 -33.92 12.54 6.40
C PRO A 104 -34.94 12.06 5.37
N LYS A 105 -35.00 12.72 4.22
CA LYS A 105 -35.55 12.09 3.02
C LYS A 105 -34.52 11.03 2.65
N GLU A 106 -34.61 9.90 3.34
CA GLU A 106 -34.33 8.59 2.81
C GLU A 106 -35.02 8.56 1.44
N HIS A 107 -34.26 8.81 0.38
CA HIS A 107 -34.72 8.58 -0.98
C HIS A 107 -34.34 7.13 -1.28
N PRO A 108 -35.29 6.18 -1.20
CA PRO A 108 -35.00 4.78 -1.46
C PRO A 108 -34.97 4.66 -2.99
N GLY A 109 -33.78 4.68 -3.61
CA GLY A 109 -33.70 4.40 -5.04
C GLY A 109 -32.55 5.02 -5.83
N LYS A 110 -31.63 5.78 -5.23
CA LYS A 110 -30.43 6.23 -5.94
C LYS A 110 -29.31 5.22 -5.70
N TRP A 111 -28.94 4.47 -6.74
CA TRP A 111 -27.72 3.67 -6.73
C TRP A 111 -26.54 4.60 -6.42
N LYS A 112 -25.96 4.46 -5.22
CA LYS A 112 -24.79 5.22 -4.80
C LYS A 112 -23.57 4.69 -5.55
N THR A 113 -22.73 5.59 -6.03
CA THR A 113 -21.44 5.20 -6.63
C THR A 113 -20.57 4.52 -5.57
N LYS A 114 -19.70 3.59 -5.97
CA LYS A 114 -18.72 2.94 -5.08
C LYS A 114 -17.97 3.95 -4.21
N VAL A 115 -17.56 5.07 -4.80
CA VAL A 115 -16.90 6.19 -4.11
C VAL A 115 -17.75 6.77 -2.98
N GLN A 116 -19.03 7.04 -3.24
CA GLN A 116 -19.95 7.61 -2.24
C GLN A 116 -20.20 6.65 -1.09
N LEU A 117 -20.42 5.37 -1.40
CA LEU A 117 -20.62 4.34 -0.39
C LEU A 117 -19.38 4.20 0.50
N THR A 118 -18.20 4.18 -0.10
CA THR A 118 -16.93 4.06 0.64
C THR A 118 -16.66 5.31 1.48
N GLU A 119 -16.95 6.52 0.99
CA GLU A 119 -16.84 7.75 1.80
C GLU A 119 -17.78 7.74 3.00
N GLU A 120 -19.05 7.37 2.81
CA GLU A 120 -20.03 7.23 3.88
C GLU A 120 -19.59 6.22 4.94
N ILE A 121 -19.02 5.07 4.52
CA ILE A 121 -18.47 4.07 5.44
C ILE A 121 -17.28 4.63 6.25
N LEU A 122 -16.44 5.45 5.64
CA LEU A 122 -15.27 6.06 6.29
C LEU A 122 -15.62 7.28 7.16
N GLU A 123 -16.77 7.90 6.90
CA GLU A 123 -17.31 9.03 7.68
C GLU A 123 -18.26 8.60 8.78
N ALA A 124 -18.74 7.35 8.73
CA ALA A 124 -19.49 6.74 9.81
C ALA A 124 -18.75 6.95 11.15
N GLU A 125 -19.54 7.21 12.20
CA GLU A 125 -18.99 7.44 13.52
C GLU A 125 -18.12 6.25 13.96
N LEU A 126 -17.04 6.57 14.68
CA LEU A 126 -16.21 5.57 15.33
C LEU A 126 -17.05 4.77 16.32
N ASP A 127 -16.66 3.53 16.58
CA ASP A 127 -17.34 2.73 17.60
C ASP A 127 -17.10 3.29 19.02
N GLN A 128 -17.71 2.64 20.02
CA GLN A 128 -17.58 3.02 21.43
C GLN A 128 -16.12 3.08 21.93
N HIS A 129 -15.19 2.43 21.24
CA HIS A 129 -13.77 2.41 21.58
C HIS A 129 -12.94 3.38 20.74
N LYS A 130 -13.56 4.34 20.02
CA LYS A 130 -12.88 5.28 19.11
C LYS A 130 -12.07 4.60 18.00
N ARG A 131 -12.47 3.42 17.52
CA ARG A 131 -11.87 2.74 16.36
C ARG A 131 -12.88 2.63 15.20
N PRO A 132 -12.45 2.29 13.98
CA PRO A 132 -13.36 2.05 12.86
C PRO A 132 -14.47 1.07 13.21
N LYS A 133 -15.70 1.40 12.80
CA LYS A 133 -16.83 0.46 12.82
C LYS A 133 -16.51 -0.81 12.03
N HIS A 134 -15.88 -0.64 10.86
CA HIS A 134 -15.37 -1.74 10.05
C HIS A 134 -13.90 -1.99 10.38
N LYS A 135 -13.64 -3.07 11.12
CA LYS A 135 -12.30 -3.35 11.68
C LYS A 135 -11.34 -4.02 10.71
N VAL A 136 -11.83 -4.46 9.55
CA VAL A 136 -11.04 -5.15 8.53
C VAL A 136 -11.25 -4.44 7.20
N ALA A 137 -10.16 -4.21 6.46
CA ALA A 137 -10.20 -3.75 5.08
C ALA A 137 -9.85 -4.91 4.14
N LEU A 138 -10.60 -5.05 3.04
CA LEU A 138 -10.36 -6.03 2.00
C LEU A 138 -9.83 -5.34 0.74
N LEU A 139 -8.61 -5.67 0.34
CA LEU A 139 -8.05 -5.26 -0.95
C LEU A 139 -8.25 -6.38 -1.97
N CYS A 140 -9.08 -6.13 -2.99
CA CYS A 140 -9.36 -7.09 -4.05
C CYS A 140 -9.00 -6.51 -5.43
N GLY A 141 -8.58 -7.39 -6.35
CA GLY A 141 -8.16 -7.01 -7.69
C GLY A 141 -7.28 -8.08 -8.36
N PRO A 142 -7.03 -7.97 -9.67
CA PRO A 142 -6.20 -8.92 -10.43
C PRO A 142 -4.80 -9.11 -9.83
N PRO A 143 -4.13 -10.24 -10.13
CA PRO A 143 -2.73 -10.45 -9.75
C PRO A 143 -1.82 -9.38 -10.36
N GLY A 144 -0.71 -9.06 -9.70
CA GLY A 144 0.25 -8.06 -10.18
C GLY A 144 -0.15 -6.59 -10.00
N LEU A 145 -1.37 -6.28 -9.54
CA LEU A 145 -1.80 -4.89 -9.30
C LEU A 145 -1.10 -4.21 -8.10
N GLY A 146 -0.24 -4.93 -7.36
CA GLY A 146 0.47 -4.38 -6.22
C GLY A 146 -0.35 -4.28 -4.94
N LYS A 147 -1.36 -5.15 -4.73
CA LYS A 147 -2.20 -5.15 -3.52
C LYS A 147 -1.38 -5.31 -2.22
N THR A 148 -0.48 -6.29 -2.20
CA THR A 148 0.44 -6.53 -1.07
C THR A 148 1.37 -5.35 -0.86
N THR A 149 1.93 -4.82 -1.96
CA THR A 149 2.78 -3.62 -1.95
C THR A 149 2.05 -2.42 -1.36
N LEU A 150 0.80 -2.17 -1.79
CA LEU A 150 -0.04 -1.07 -1.31
C LEU A 150 -0.26 -1.17 0.21
N ALA A 151 -0.62 -2.35 0.71
CA ALA A 151 -0.83 -2.57 2.14
C ALA A 151 0.42 -2.24 2.96
N HIS A 152 1.59 -2.74 2.54
CA HIS A 152 2.86 -2.50 3.21
C HIS A 152 3.29 -1.04 3.18
N VAL A 153 3.21 -0.40 2.01
CA VAL A 153 3.61 0.99 1.83
C VAL A 153 2.70 1.92 2.64
N ILE A 154 1.38 1.71 2.63
CA ILE A 154 0.44 2.52 3.41
C ILE A 154 0.64 2.32 4.91
N ALA A 155 0.85 1.08 5.38
CA ALA A 155 1.13 0.80 6.78
C ALA A 155 2.38 1.56 7.26
N ARG A 156 3.51 1.39 6.55
CA ARG A 156 4.77 2.09 6.86
C ARG A 156 4.61 3.60 6.80
N HIS A 157 3.93 4.12 5.77
CA HIS A 157 3.66 5.54 5.61
C HIS A 157 2.85 6.13 6.78
N ALA A 158 1.90 5.36 7.32
CA ALA A 158 1.08 5.78 8.44
C ALA A 158 1.76 5.59 9.81
N GLY A 159 2.94 4.95 9.87
CA GLY A 159 3.71 4.65 11.09
C GLY A 159 3.38 3.30 11.73
N TYR A 160 2.74 2.40 10.99
CA TYR A 160 2.40 1.05 11.45
C TYR A 160 3.47 0.04 10.99
N ASN A 161 3.69 -1.00 11.80
CA ASN A 161 4.49 -2.15 11.41
C ASN A 161 3.60 -3.19 10.72
N ALA A 162 3.89 -3.50 9.45
CA ALA A 162 3.18 -4.53 8.70
C ALA A 162 3.80 -5.91 8.97
N VAL A 163 2.95 -6.90 9.24
CA VAL A 163 3.33 -8.30 9.42
C VAL A 163 2.50 -9.13 8.45
N GLU A 164 3.16 -9.90 7.60
CA GLU A 164 2.58 -10.85 6.66
C GLU A 164 2.70 -12.28 7.23
N MET A 165 1.72 -13.13 6.98
CA MET A 165 1.64 -14.53 7.45
C MET A 165 1.79 -15.50 6.28
#